data_AF-A0A7J2TDF7-F1
#
_entry.id   AF-A0A7J2TDF7-F1
#
_cell.length_a   1.000
_cell.length_b   1.000
_cell.length_c   1.000
_cell.angle_alpha   90.00
_cell.angle_beta   90.00
_cell.angle_gamma   90.00
#
_symmetry.space_group_name_H-M   'P 1'
#
loop_
_entity.id
_entity.type
_entity.pdbx_description
1 polymer ?
#
loop_
_entity_poly.entity_id
_entity_poly.type
_entity_poly.pdbx_seq_one_letter_code
_entity_poly.pdbx_strand_id
1 'polypeptide(L)' 'MVSSGRGRLFRRKDGKYLIYLPKDLAEDSMFPFKGSDSIFVKVSFRIGDDKLLIQKWEAPEQTQT' A
#
# COMPACT_ATOMS: atom_id res chain seq x y z
N MET A 1 15.00 9.76 6.95
CA MET A 1 15.81 8.81 6.18
C MET A 1 14.91 8.28 5.07
N VAL A 2 15.28 8.41 3.80
CA VAL A 2 14.43 7.96 2.67
C VAL A 2 14.95 6.60 2.22
N SER A 3 14.14 5.56 2.38
CA SER A 3 14.40 4.23 1.85
C SER A 3 13.86 4.15 0.42
N SER A 4 14.74 3.90 -0.56
CA SER A 4 14.38 3.71 -1.97
C SER A 4 14.85 2.34 -2.45
N GLY A 5 14.00 1.61 -3.16
CA GLY A 5 14.33 0.28 -3.68
C GLY A 5 13.61 -0.01 -5.00
N ARG A 6 14.08 -1.02 -5.74
CA ARG A 6 13.46 -1.44 -7.01
C ARG A 6 12.42 -2.53 -6.74
N GLY A 7 11.15 -2.21 -6.98
CA GLY A 7 10.03 -3.17 -6.92
C GLY A 7 9.62 -3.71 -8.29
N ARG A 8 8.55 -4.51 -8.32
CA ARG A 8 7.90 -4.96 -9.57
C ARG A 8 6.39 -5.02 -9.40
N LEU A 9 5.65 -4.47 -10.36
CA LEU A 9 4.20 -4.63 -10.48
C LEU A 9 3.90 -5.56 -11.67
N PHE A 10 3.01 -6.52 -11.49
CA PHE A 10 2.57 -7.37 -12.59
C PHE A 10 1.09 -7.76 -12.46
N ARG A 11 0.44 -7.90 -13.61
CA ARG A 11 -0.97 -8.28 -13.72
C ARG A 11 -1.07 -9.78 -13.98
N ARG A 12 -1.81 -10.49 -13.14
CA ARG A 12 -2.12 -11.91 -13.31
C ARG A 12 -3.26 -12.13 -14.30
N LYS A 13 -3.40 -13.36 -14.76
CA LYS A 13 -4.49 -13.79 -15.67
C LYS A 13 -5.89 -13.58 -15.08
N ASP A 14 -6.02 -13.63 -13.75
CA ASP A 14 -7.27 -13.38 -13.01
C ASP A 14 -7.59 -11.88 -12.84
N GLY A 15 -6.84 -10.99 -13.49
CA GLY A 15 -7.05 -9.55 -13.44
C GLY A 15 -6.54 -8.88 -12.17
N LYS A 16 -5.99 -9.65 -11.22
CA LYS A 16 -5.42 -9.11 -9.98
C LYS A 16 -4.00 -8.57 -10.23
N TYR A 17 -3.65 -7.54 -9.48
CA TYR A 17 -2.30 -6.96 -9.48
C TYR A 17 -1.54 -7.45 -8.26
N LEU A 18 -0.29 -7.84 -8.46
CA LEU A 18 0.65 -8.14 -7.39
C LEU A 18 1.82 -7.16 -7.47
N ILE A 19 2.26 -6.70 -6.31
CA ILE A 19 3.45 -5.88 -6.16
C ILE A 19 4.50 -6.62 -5.34
N TYR A 20 5.74 -6.59 -5.82
CA TYR A 20 6.91 -6.96 -5.05
C TYR A 20 7.62 -5.69 -4.58
N LEU A 21 7.86 -5.59 -3.27
CA LEU A 21 8.69 -4.56 -2.65
C LEU A 21 9.88 -5.23 -1.95
N PRO A 22 11.06 -4.59 -1.92
CA PRO A 22 12.19 -5.05 -1.10
C PRO A 22 11.82 -5.11 0.39
N LYS A 23 12.26 -6.17 1.09
CA LYS A 23 11.94 -6.42 2.51
C LYS A 23 12.46 -5.33 3.44
N ASP A 24 13.62 -4.76 3.10
CA ASP A 24 14.23 -3.63 3.80
C ASP A 24 13.46 -2.31 3.60
N LEU A 25 12.57 -2.25 2.59
CA LEU A 25 11.70 -1.12 2.30
C LEU A 25 10.30 -1.27 2.90
N ALA A 26 9.74 -2.49 2.88
CA ALA A 26 8.41 -2.78 3.40
C ALA A 26 8.32 -4.22 3.93
N GLU A 27 7.68 -4.38 5.09
CA GLU A 27 7.40 -5.69 5.67
C GLU A 27 5.96 -6.12 5.33
N ASP A 28 5.83 -7.25 4.61
CA ASP A 28 4.53 -7.91 4.37
C ASP A 28 4.28 -8.89 5.52
N SER A 29 3.39 -8.51 6.44
CA SER A 29 3.13 -9.30 7.63
C SER A 29 2.04 -10.35 7.47
N MET A 30 1.33 -10.40 6.32
CA MET A 30 0.14 -11.24 6.08
C MET A 30 -0.97 -11.17 7.16
N PHE A 31 -0.80 -10.38 8.23
CA PHE A 31 -1.66 -10.24 9.40
C PHE A 31 -1.67 -8.79 9.83
N PRO A 32 -2.82 -8.22 10.23
CA PRO A 32 -2.86 -6.85 10.74
C PRO A 32 -2.08 -6.80 12.05
N PHE A 33 -0.84 -6.35 12.01
CA PHE A 33 -0.08 -6.05 13.22
C PHE A 33 -0.84 -4.95 13.97
N LYS A 34 -1.45 -5.33 15.11
CA LYS A 34 -1.89 -4.41 16.16
C LYS A 34 -0.66 -3.87 16.94
N GLY A 35 0.38 -3.46 16.22
CA GLY A 35 1.52 -2.77 16.80
C GLY A 35 1.15 -1.31 17.03
N SER A 36 1.63 -0.70 18.11
CA SER A 36 1.43 0.72 18.42
C SER A 36 1.90 1.66 17.30
N ASP A 37 2.80 1.17 16.44
CA ASP A 37 3.50 1.98 15.44
C ASP A 37 2.95 1.76 14.01
N SER A 38 1.85 1.02 13.85
CA SER A 38 1.21 0.84 12.54
C SER A 38 0.19 1.93 12.24
N ILE A 39 0.10 2.34 10.97
CA ILE A 39 -0.90 3.30 10.50
C ILE A 39 -1.75 2.68 9.40
N PHE A 40 -3.03 3.05 9.35
CA PHE A 40 -3.88 2.72 8.21
C PHE A 40 -3.46 3.55 6.99
N VAL A 41 -3.40 2.90 5.84
CA VAL A 41 -3.05 3.55 4.56
C VAL A 41 -4.08 3.26 3.48
N LYS A 42 -4.33 4.27 2.64
CA LYS A 42 -5.00 4.13 1.36
C LYS A 42 -3.96 3.77 0.31
N VAL A 43 -4.19 2.69 -0.42
CA VAL A 43 -3.36 2.29 -1.57
C VAL A 43 -4.19 2.45 -2.83
N SER A 44 -3.71 3.25 -3.78
CA SER A 44 -4.39 3.48 -5.06
C SER A 44 -3.42 3.50 -6.24
N PHE A 45 -3.91 3.05 -7.38
CA PHE A 45 -3.22 3.16 -8.66
C PHE A 45 -4.26 3.29 -9.77
N ARG A 46 -3.85 3.79 -10.93
CA ARG A 46 -4.68 3.90 -12.12
C ARG A 46 -4.02 3.12 -13.27
N ILE A 47 -4.83 2.37 -14.01
CA ILE A 47 -4.34 1.68 -15.21
C ILE A 47 -3.90 2.73 -16.22
N GLY A 48 -2.65 2.61 -16.70
CA GLY A 48 -2.03 3.57 -17.61
C GLY A 48 -1.22 4.68 -16.92
N ASP A 49 -1.25 4.74 -15.61
CA ASP A 49 -0.38 5.61 -14.81
C ASP A 49 0.92 4.86 -14.43
N ASP A 50 1.97 5.60 -14.07
CA ASP A 50 3.30 5.06 -13.73
C ASP A 50 3.55 4.98 -12.22
N LYS A 51 2.55 5.33 -11.39
CA LYS A 51 2.68 5.45 -9.93
C LYS A 51 1.68 4.59 -9.15
N LEU A 52 2.18 4.08 -8.02
CA LEU A 52 1.37 3.57 -6.91
C LEU A 52 1.39 4.63 -5.80
N LEU A 53 0.21 5.07 -5.36
CA LEU A 53 0.08 6.03 -4.27
C LEU A 53 -0.26 5.30 -2.98
N ILE A 54 0.54 5.54 -1.95
CA ILE A 54 0.29 5.09 -0.59
C ILE A 54 0.20 6.35 0.27
N GLN A 55 -0.96 6.56 0.88
CA GLN A 55 -1.24 7.74 1.69
C GLN A 55 -1.85 7.31 3.01
N LYS A 56 -1.71 8.12 4.06
CA LYS A 56 -2.42 7.89 5.31
C LYS A 56 -3.92 7.79 5.03
N TRP A 57 -4.57 6.77 5.57
CA TRP A 57 -6.03 6.67 5.53
C TRP A 57 -6.59 7.52 6.66
N GLU A 58 -7.20 8.64 6.31
CA GLU A 58 -8.02 9.42 7.23
C GLU A 58 -9.44 8.88 7.15
N ALA A 59 -9.96 8.38 8.27
CA ALA A 59 -11.35 7.95 8.31
C ALA A 59 -12.24 9.16 7.95
N PRO A 60 -13.29 8.98 7.13
CA PRO A 60 -14.22 10.07 6.87
C PRO A 60 -14.79 10.54 8.20
N GLU A 61 -14.79 11.85 8.45
CA GLU A 61 -15.49 12.43 9.60
C GLU A 61 -16.91 11.88 9.59
N GLN A 62 -17.30 11.23 10.68
CA GLN A 62 -18.67 10.77 10.85
C GLN A 62 -19.52 12.04 10.92
N THR A 63 -20.18 12.39 9.82
CA THR A 63 -21.24 13.39 9.84
C THR A 63 -22.30 12.86 10.78
N GLN A 64 -22.33 13.38 12.01
CA GLN A 64 -23.35 13.08 13.01
C GLN A 64 -24.67 13.64 12.45
N THR A 65 -25.49 12.76 11.86
CA THR A 65 -26.91 13.01 11.60
C THR A 65 -27.72 12.86 12.88
#